data_AF-A0A966PMF5-F1
#
_entry.id   AF-A0A966PMF5-F1
#
_cell.length_a   1.000
_cell.length_b   1.000
_cell.length_c   1.000
_cell.angle_alpha   90.00
_cell.angle_beta   90.00
_cell.angle_gamma   90.00
#
_symmetry.space_group_name_H-M   'P 1'
#
loop_
_entity.id
_entity.type
_entity.pdbx_description
1 polymer ?
#
loop_
_entity_poly.entity_id
_entity_poly.type
_entity_poly.pdbx_seq_one_letter_code
_entity_poly.pdbx_strand_id
1 'polypeptide(L)' 'GIAVTYQHGVGLVRDIVTSGGATAGVLIRPVTVREIQRTADEGLLMPPKSTFFTPKLRTGPVIRPLF' A
#
# COMPACT_ATOMS: atom_id res chain seq x y z
N GLY A 1 -13.03 15.98 -9.75
CA GLY A 1 -11.74 15.27 -9.56
C GLY A 1 -11.94 13.80 -9.89
N ILE A 2 -10.90 13.11 -10.37
CA ILE A 2 -10.96 11.68 -10.66
C ILE A 2 -11.02 10.92 -9.32
N ALA A 3 -11.98 10.00 -9.16
CA ALA A 3 -12.08 9.14 -7.98
C ALA A 3 -11.03 8.03 -8.06
N VAL A 4 -10.20 7.88 -7.02
CA VAL A 4 -9.14 6.87 -6.95
C VAL A 4 -9.40 5.96 -5.75
N THR A 5 -9.39 4.65 -5.99
CA THR A 5 -9.51 3.61 -4.97
C THR A 5 -8.29 2.68 -5.02
N TYR A 6 -7.98 2.02 -3.90
CA TYR A 6 -6.79 1.19 -3.76
C TYR A 6 -7.17 -0.27 -3.51
N GLN A 7 -6.51 -1.19 -4.21
CA GLN A 7 -6.69 -2.62 -4.03
C GLN A 7 -5.32 -3.30 -3.92
N HIS A 8 -5.24 -4.34 -3.09
CA HIS A 8 -3.98 -5.02 -2.75
C HIS A 8 -3.70 -6.25 -3.63
N GLY A 9 -4.63 -6.63 -4.51
CA GLY A 9 -4.55 -7.85 -5.31
C GLY A 9 -4.83 -7.60 -6.77
N VAL A 10 -3.99 -8.17 -7.64
CA VAL A 10 -4.14 -8.08 -9.11
C VAL A 10 -5.50 -8.64 -9.56
N GLY A 11 -5.95 -9.75 -8.96
CA GLY A 11 -7.27 -10.33 -9.27
C GLY A 11 -8.42 -9.37 -8.99
N LEU A 12 -8.41 -8.70 -7.83
CA LEU A 12 -9.43 -7.71 -7.47
C LEU A 12 -9.44 -6.52 -8.43
N VAL A 13 -8.27 -6.02 -8.80
CA VAL A 13 -8.16 -4.92 -9.79
C VAL A 13 -8.74 -5.37 -11.14
N ARG A 14 -8.37 -6.57 -11.60
CA ARG A 14 -8.89 -7.12 -12.85
C ARG A 14 -10.41 -7.22 -12.81
N ASP A 15 -10.96 -7.80 -11.75
CA ASP A 15 -12.39 -8.06 -11.62
C ASP A 15 -13.21 -6.75 -11.59
N ILE A 16 -12.73 -5.71 -10.89
CA ILE A 16 -13.35 -4.38 -10.87
C ILE A 16 -13.33 -3.72 -12.25
N VAL A 17 -12.21 -3.81 -12.98
CA VAL A 17 -12.12 -3.24 -14.32
C VAL A 17 -13.03 -4.01 -15.29
N THR A 18 -13.02 -5.34 -15.26
CA THR A 18 -13.85 -6.16 -16.15
C THR A 18 -15.35 -6.03 -15.90
N SER A 19 -15.75 -5.72 -14.66
CA SER A 19 -17.15 -5.47 -14.32
C SER A 19 -17.63 -4.05 -14.61
N GLY A 20 -16.74 -3.16 -15.10
CA GLY A 20 -17.05 -1.75 -15.35
C GLY A 20 -17.08 -0.87 -14.10
N GLY A 21 -16.69 -1.39 -12.93
CA GLY A 21 -16.59 -0.62 -11.69
C GLY A 21 -15.44 0.40 -11.67
N ALA A 22 -14.49 0.27 -12.59
CA ALA A 22 -13.45 1.26 -12.86
C ALA A 22 -13.09 1.29 -14.35
N THR A 23 -12.75 2.48 -14.86
CA THR A 23 -12.33 2.66 -16.26
C THR A 23 -10.96 2.05 -16.57
N ALA A 24 -10.07 2.02 -15.58
CA ALA A 24 -8.72 1.46 -15.73
C ALA A 24 -8.16 1.01 -14.37
N GLY A 25 -7.19 0.10 -14.41
CA GLY A 25 -6.39 -0.31 -13.26
C GLY A 25 -4.92 0.01 -13.52
N VAL A 26 -4.23 0.53 -12.50
CA VAL A 26 -2.78 0.78 -12.53
C VAL A 26 -2.11 -0.21 -11.59
N LEU A 27 -1.18 -1.00 -12.12
CA LEU A 27 -0.38 -1.93 -11.35
C LEU A 27 1.05 -1.41 -11.26
N ILE A 28 1.60 -1.42 -10.05
CA ILE A 28 2.98 -0.98 -9.78
C ILE A 28 3.80 -2.24 -9.46
N ARG A 29 5.05 -2.29 -9.91
CA ARG A 29 5.94 -3.40 -9.54
C ARG A 29 6.15 -3.43 -8.02
N PRO A 30 6.13 -4.62 -7.39
CA PRO A 30 6.42 -4.73 -5.98
C PRO A 30 7.84 -4.25 -5.71
N VAL A 31 8.01 -3.46 -4.64
CA VAL A 31 9.33 -3.04 -4.18
C VAL A 31 10.00 -4.18 -3.42
N THR A 32 11.32 -4.26 -3.52
CA THR A 32 12.13 -5.23 -2.79
C THR A 32 12.46 -4.73 -1.38
N VAL A 33 12.76 -5.65 -0.46
CA VAL A 33 13.24 -5.30 0.89
C VAL A 33 14.51 -4.45 0.81
N ARG A 34 15.40 -4.75 -0.14
CA ARG A 34 16.65 -4.00 -0.35
C ARG A 34 16.38 -2.54 -0.75
N GLU A 35 15.40 -2.31 -1.62
CA GLU A 35 15.01 -0.95 -1.99
C GLU A 35 14.40 -0.19 -0.81
N ILE A 36 13.56 -0.86 -0.01
CA ILE A 36 12.99 -0.27 1.22
C ILE A 36 14.11 0.15 2.18
N GLN A 37 15.09 -0.73 2.42
CA GLN A 37 16.23 -0.45 3.30
C GLN A 37 17.05 0.74 2.77
N ARG A 38 17.41 0.72 1.50
CA ARG A 38 18.17 1.80 0.86
C ARG A 38 17.45 3.15 0.98
N THR A 39 16.15 3.20 0.70
CA THR A 39 15.36 4.44 0.80
C THR A 39 15.31 4.96 2.24
N ALA A 40 15.23 4.06 3.23
CA ALA A 40 15.29 4.44 4.64
C ALA A 40 16.67 4.97 5.06
N ASP A 41 17.75 4.30 4.64
CA ASP A 41 19.14 4.71 4.92
C ASP A 41 19.47 6.08 4.30
N GLU A 42 18.90 6.38 3.13
CA GLU A 42 19.02 7.68 2.45
C GLU A 42 18.10 8.77 3.04
N GLY A 43 17.23 8.44 4.00
CA GLY A 43 16.28 9.39 4.59
C GLY A 43 15.20 9.87 3.61
N LEU A 44 14.93 9.11 2.55
CA LEU A 44 13.96 9.45 1.51
C LEU A 44 12.57 8.88 1.83
N LEU A 45 11.54 9.46 1.20
CA LEU A 45 10.17 9.00 1.33
C LEU A 45 9.79 8.05 0.19
N MET A 46 9.14 6.94 0.56
CA MET A 46 8.50 6.05 -0.41
C MET A 46 7.21 6.68 -0.94
N PRO A 47 6.87 6.49 -2.23
CA PRO A 47 5.58 6.91 -2.76
C PRO A 47 4.41 6.30 -1.96
N PRO A 48 3.30 7.03 -1.75
CA PRO A 48 2.16 6.51 -1.00
C PRO A 48 1.67 5.17 -1.57
N LYS A 49 1.43 4.20 -0.68
CA LYS A 49 0.86 2.87 -1.03
C LYS A 49 1.73 2.03 -2.00
N SER A 50 3.01 2.35 -2.16
CA SER A 50 3.97 1.55 -2.95
C SER A 50 4.43 0.25 -2.26
N THR A 51 4.15 0.09 -0.96
CA THR A 51 4.59 -1.07 -0.18
C THR A 51 3.42 -1.76 0.52
N PHE A 52 3.41 -3.10 0.47
CA PHE A 52 2.48 -3.94 1.23
C PHE A 52 3.26 -5.10 1.85
N PHE A 53 2.99 -5.42 3.12
CA PHE A 53 3.63 -6.49 3.84
C PHE A 53 2.59 -7.23 4.67
N THR A 54 2.75 -8.54 4.77
CA THR A 54 1.91 -9.42 5.58
C THR A 54 2.79 -10.45 6.31
N PRO A 55 2.53 -10.75 7.59
CA PRO A 55 1.53 -10.12 8.45
C PRO A 55 1.90 -8.66 8.75
N LYS A 56 0.88 -7.80 8.95
CA LYS A 56 1.12 -6.46 9.50
C LYS A 56 1.65 -6.62 10.93
N LEU A 57 2.63 -5.80 11.29
CA LEU A 57 3.13 -5.76 12.66
C LEU A 57 1.93 -5.45 13.58
N ARG A 58 1.83 -6.16 14.70
CA ARG A 58 0.82 -5.87 15.71
C ARG A 58 1.15 -4.50 16.30
N THR A 59 0.52 -3.48 15.75
CA THR A 59 0.59 -2.11 16.25
C THR A 59 -0.72 -1.81 16.96
N GLY A 60 -0.63 -1.13 18.09
CA GLY A 60 -1.80 -0.67 18.84
C GLY A 60 -1.45 0.58 19.63
N PRO A 61 -2.46 1.36 20.04
CA PRO A 61 -2.25 2.51 20.90
C PRO A 61 -1.70 2.02 22.25
N VAL A 62 -0.56 2.56 22.66
CA VAL A 62 -0.09 2.45 24.04
C VAL A 62 -0.72 3.60 24.80
N ILE A 63 -1.74 3.31 25.60
CA ILE A 63 -2.41 4.31 26.43
C ILE A 63 -1.79 4.24 27.82
N ARG A 64 -1.17 5.33 28.28
CA ARG A 64 -0.75 5.49 29.67
C ARG A 64 -1.93 6.04 30.48
N PRO A 65 -2.52 5.29 31.42
CA PRO A 65 -3.56 5.81 32.31
C PRO A 65 -3.00 6.95 33.17
N LEU A 66 -3.83 7.95 33.47
CA LEU A 66 -3.47 9.10 34.31
C LEU A 66 -3.94 8.96 35.78
N PHE A 67 -4.50 7.80 36.13
CA PHE A 67 -5.01 7.50 37.46
C PHE A 67 -4.15 6.42 38.12
#